data_AF-A0A915CF42-F1
#
_entry.id   AF-A0A915CF42-F1
#
_cell.length_a   1.000
_cell.length_b   1.000
_cell.length_c   1.000
_cell.angle_alpha   90.00
_cell.angle_beta   90.00
_cell.angle_gamma   90.00
#
_symmetry.space_group_name_H-M   'P 1'
#
loop_
_entity.id
_entity.type
_entity.pdbx_description
1 polymer ?
#
loop_
_entity_poly.entity_id
_entity_poly.type
_entity_poly.pdbx_seq_one_letter_code
_entity_poly.pdbx_strand_id
1 'polypeptide(L)'
;MDCTESVAESPQSFSNVGSPEAPNVDSQFVIKHNISAEIYQLFKDDVDFLLSGKIPQTDQGQLISRIINYSSELYTALDEEKQYLMGEVLYSWAVRQQKVSIGTLWSQQAHYRLLDTIHQQFEYFGELLEQTMSGVRYLQERYRHDAFDSLYAKLQQLAHYFLYYSIIVSRQPPSVVVKCGEAENHRRSRFWFNTEIRVLGGRAFGVDQEGEGVEINCFLITDDTARQLLSNAYHDVFENEEFAIEPPTATFQRKEGRGIKAKFDDMRVAKKGQLRRDSVATKRYCLSYSIHLKASHGITLIGKKVSLPFAILVGPKTDVEARLFLERSFAELVRRPLSDIPTSVDYREMADALEMKFQAIVETPQKSADGPSIVQPRMFTNQDKEHIIMRLKPDTDGQVSLENFLKLAVCQEYTIKRSTNDGEWKLVAFFDWYFKLAEIVNKYLYQMWMDGLIYGFCGKDEAEELLRLCPRSCLLIRFSDVEYGKVKISVRYKNGVLQHHWYDHTDLTARSLQKELVSNHKFSDIELIYPDINLEAALGGRQRHHGNRKPRILNPTPVYFDNQGAATSAF
;
A
#
# COMPACT_ATOMS: atom_id res chain seq x y z
N MET A 1 51.09 36.55 26.12
CA MET A 1 50.64 36.09 24.79
C MET A 1 50.12 34.69 25.02
N ASP A 2 48.80 34.55 25.05
CA ASP A 2 48.08 33.56 24.26
C ASP A 2 46.59 33.68 24.61
N CYS A 3 45.82 33.91 23.55
CA CYS A 3 44.39 34.19 23.56
C CYS A 3 43.61 32.91 23.84
N THR A 4 42.75 32.94 24.85
CA THR A 4 41.65 31.99 25.03
C THR A 4 40.38 32.59 24.41
N GLU A 5 39.92 32.06 23.29
CA GLU A 5 38.61 32.34 22.72
C GLU A 5 37.52 31.62 23.53
N SER A 6 36.63 32.40 24.13
CA SER A 6 35.39 31.94 24.77
C SER A 6 34.28 31.85 23.72
N VAL A 7 33.77 30.64 23.48
CA VAL A 7 32.56 30.43 22.68
C VAL A 7 31.34 30.78 23.54
N ALA A 8 30.53 31.71 23.06
CA ALA A 8 29.30 32.16 23.70
C ALA A 8 28.17 31.13 23.57
N GLU A 9 27.47 30.85 24.66
CA GLU A 9 26.24 30.06 24.70
C GLU A 9 25.08 30.81 24.03
N SER A 10 24.40 30.15 23.09
CA SER A 10 23.12 30.58 22.51
C SER A 10 21.94 30.18 23.43
N PRO A 11 20.89 31.02 23.57
CA PRO A 11 19.81 30.74 24.51
C PRO A 11 18.88 29.62 24.01
N GLN A 12 18.52 28.73 24.93
CA GLN A 12 17.65 27.56 24.72
C GLN A 12 16.25 27.97 24.24
N SER A 13 15.82 27.40 23.12
CA SER A 13 14.44 27.43 22.62
C SER A 13 13.53 26.55 23.50
N PHE A 14 12.41 27.09 23.98
CA PHE A 14 11.39 26.33 24.70
C PHE A 14 10.72 25.31 23.75
N SER A 15 11.15 24.05 23.81
CA SER A 15 10.54 22.95 23.07
C SER A 15 9.35 22.37 23.84
N ASN A 16 8.15 22.39 23.25
CA ASN A 16 6.97 21.65 23.77
C ASN A 16 6.61 20.41 22.94
N VAL A 17 7.48 19.98 22.02
CA VAL A 17 7.32 18.74 21.26
C VAL A 17 8.60 17.91 21.41
N GLY A 18 8.67 17.11 22.47
CA GLY A 18 9.85 16.30 22.73
C GLY A 18 9.71 15.40 23.95
N SER A 19 8.88 14.36 23.86
CA SER A 19 9.07 13.17 24.69
C SER A 19 9.79 12.10 23.85
N PRO A 20 10.87 11.50 24.36
CA PRO A 20 11.74 10.61 23.58
C PRO A 20 11.15 9.20 23.53
N GLU A 21 10.10 8.97 22.72
CA GLU A 21 9.61 7.61 22.42
C GLU A 21 8.77 7.49 21.12
N ALA A 22 8.74 8.49 20.24
CA ALA A 22 7.92 8.45 19.01
C ALA A 22 8.75 8.07 17.76
N PRO A 23 8.45 6.97 17.05
CA PRO A 23 9.08 6.68 15.76
C PRO A 23 8.52 7.61 14.67
N ASN A 24 9.38 8.05 13.74
CA ASN A 24 9.05 8.87 12.56
C ASN A 24 8.51 10.29 12.85
N VAL A 25 9.26 11.12 13.56
CA VAL A 25 9.05 12.56 13.52
C VAL A 25 9.60 13.10 12.19
N ASP A 26 8.72 13.61 11.34
CA ASP A 26 9.12 14.31 10.11
C ASP A 26 9.82 15.62 10.48
N SER A 27 11.15 15.62 10.40
CA SER A 27 11.98 16.76 10.81
C SER A 27 11.71 18.01 9.98
N GLN A 28 11.38 17.86 8.70
CA GLN A 28 11.12 18.99 7.81
C GLN A 28 9.77 19.64 8.13
N PHE A 29 8.75 18.82 8.43
CA PHE A 29 7.49 19.33 8.99
C PHE A 29 7.74 20.09 10.29
N VAL A 30 8.48 19.52 11.24
CA VAL A 30 8.75 20.17 12.54
C VAL A 30 9.45 21.52 12.37
N ILE A 31 10.45 21.62 11.50
CA ILE A 31 11.15 22.88 11.23
C ILE A 31 10.18 23.93 10.68
N LYS A 32 9.39 23.59 9.66
CA LYS A 32 8.43 24.51 9.04
C LYS A 32 7.34 24.94 10.01
N HIS A 33 6.80 23.98 10.76
CA HIS A 33 5.77 24.25 11.76
C HIS A 33 6.27 25.16 12.88
N ASN A 34 7.50 24.95 13.36
CA ASN A 34 8.10 25.81 14.38
C ASN A 34 8.29 27.24 13.86
N ILE A 35 8.72 27.42 12.60
CA ILE A 35 8.82 28.76 11.98
C ILE A 35 7.46 29.45 11.97
N SER A 36 6.41 28.77 11.48
CA SER A 36 5.05 29.31 11.49
C SER A 36 4.57 29.65 12.91
N ALA A 37 4.83 28.78 13.88
CA ALA A 37 4.41 28.95 15.27
C ALA A 37 5.15 30.11 15.97
N GLU A 38 6.45 30.29 15.71
CA GLU A 38 7.24 31.40 16.24
C GLU A 38 6.73 32.74 15.71
N ILE A 39 6.47 32.86 14.41
CA ILE A 39 5.90 34.08 13.82
C ILE A 39 4.48 34.32 14.35
N TYR A 40 3.67 33.26 14.49
CA TYR A 40 2.34 33.36 15.11
C TYR A 40 2.41 33.86 16.54
N GLN A 41 3.38 33.43 17.34
CA GLN A 41 3.53 33.91 18.72
C GLN A 41 3.82 35.41 18.77
N LEU A 42 4.69 35.92 17.90
CA LEU A 42 4.95 37.36 17.78
C LEU A 42 3.70 38.14 17.34
N PHE A 43 2.97 37.61 16.35
CA PHE A 43 1.68 38.17 15.94
C PHE A 43 0.68 38.20 17.11
N LYS A 44 0.54 37.10 17.84
CA LYS A 44 -0.40 36.95 18.94
C LYS A 44 -0.07 37.91 20.08
N ASP A 45 1.20 38.03 20.47
CA ASP A 45 1.62 38.92 21.56
C ASP A 45 1.29 40.38 21.23
N ASP A 46 1.50 40.80 19.99
CA ASP A 46 1.14 42.15 19.53
C ASP A 46 -0.36 42.37 19.46
N VAL A 47 -1.11 41.38 19.01
CA VAL A 47 -2.59 41.43 19.00
C VAL A 47 -3.12 41.52 20.42
N ASP A 48 -2.66 40.68 21.35
CA ASP A 48 -3.06 40.72 22.75
C ASP A 48 -2.70 42.05 23.39
N PHE A 49 -1.53 42.61 23.08
CA PHE A 49 -1.14 43.94 23.55
C PHE A 49 -2.06 45.03 23.01
N LEU A 50 -2.37 45.01 21.70
CA LEU A 50 -3.32 45.94 21.08
C LEU A 50 -4.71 45.85 21.72
N LEU A 51 -5.19 44.64 21.97
CA LEU A 51 -6.50 44.36 22.55
C LEU A 51 -6.59 44.66 24.05
N SER A 52 -5.47 44.69 24.76
CA SER A 52 -5.42 45.01 26.19
C SER A 52 -5.93 46.42 26.52
N GLY A 53 -6.01 47.31 25.52
CA GLY A 53 -6.46 48.69 25.68
C GLY A 53 -5.49 49.58 26.47
N LYS A 54 -4.31 49.07 26.83
CA LYS A 54 -3.28 49.78 27.61
C LYS A 54 -2.40 50.70 26.76
N ILE A 55 -2.65 50.78 25.45
CA ILE A 55 -1.79 51.47 24.48
C ILE A 55 -2.34 52.87 24.18
N PRO A 56 -1.52 53.92 24.31
CA PRO A 56 -1.86 55.27 23.88
C PRO A 56 -2.30 55.31 22.41
N GLN A 57 -3.32 56.10 22.06
CA GLN A 57 -3.82 56.21 20.69
C GLN A 57 -2.75 56.61 19.66
N THR A 58 -1.69 57.31 20.08
CA THR A 58 -0.55 57.69 19.25
C THR A 58 0.28 56.50 18.76
N ASP A 59 0.34 55.43 19.55
CA ASP A 59 1.23 54.28 19.28
C ASP A 59 0.49 53.12 18.62
N GLN A 60 -0.85 53.17 18.62
CA GLN A 60 -1.71 52.15 18.01
C GLN A 60 -1.45 51.99 16.51
N GLY A 61 -1.19 53.08 15.78
CA GLY A 61 -0.90 53.02 14.33
C GLY A 61 0.38 52.25 14.00
N GLN A 62 1.43 52.43 14.81
CA GLN A 62 2.70 51.70 14.64
C GLN A 62 2.52 50.22 14.97
N LEU A 63 1.79 49.90 16.04
CA LEU A 63 1.51 48.51 16.40
C LEU A 63 0.65 47.80 15.35
N ILE A 64 -0.39 48.46 14.82
CA ILE A 64 -1.22 47.91 13.74
C ILE A 64 -0.35 47.61 12.50
N SER A 65 0.57 48.50 12.15
CA SER A 65 1.50 48.29 11.03
C SER A 65 2.44 47.10 11.29
N ARG A 66 2.91 46.93 12.53
CA ARG A 66 3.73 45.77 12.93
C ARG A 66 2.94 44.46 12.87
N ILE A 67 1.71 44.44 13.36
CA ILE A 67 0.80 43.29 13.26
C ILE A 67 0.56 42.92 11.79
N ILE A 68 0.35 43.91 10.91
CA ILE A 68 0.17 43.66 9.47
C ILE A 68 1.42 43.02 8.86
N ASN A 69 2.62 43.49 9.25
CA ASN A 69 3.88 42.90 8.77
C ASN A 69 4.02 41.44 9.23
N TYR A 70 3.87 41.16 10.53
CA TYR A 70 3.90 39.80 11.05
C TYR A 70 2.82 38.92 10.41
N SER A 71 1.65 39.47 10.13
CA SER A 71 0.59 38.73 9.44
C SER A 71 0.97 38.33 8.02
N SER A 72 1.69 39.21 7.30
CA SER A 72 2.18 38.92 5.96
C SER A 72 3.27 37.84 5.99
N GLU A 73 4.20 37.93 6.94
CA GLU A 73 5.24 36.92 7.16
C GLU A 73 4.63 35.57 7.54
N LEU A 74 3.64 35.59 8.44
CA LEU A 74 2.91 34.39 8.88
C LEU A 74 2.16 33.74 7.73
N TYR A 75 1.50 34.53 6.86
CA TYR A 75 0.87 34.00 5.66
C TYR A 75 1.87 33.26 4.76
N THR A 76 3.06 33.85 4.54
CA THR A 76 4.10 33.22 3.73
C THR A 76 4.58 31.91 4.36
N ALA A 77 4.86 31.90 5.67
CA ALA A 77 5.26 30.70 6.38
C ALA A 77 4.19 29.59 6.32
N LEU A 78 2.92 29.93 6.55
CA LEU A 78 1.80 29.01 6.44
C LEU A 78 1.61 28.47 5.02
N ASP A 79 1.81 29.29 3.98
CA ASP A 79 1.72 28.82 2.60
C ASP A 79 2.86 27.84 2.26
N GLU A 80 4.09 28.12 2.71
CA GLU A 80 5.23 27.20 2.55
C GLU A 80 5.04 25.87 3.29
N GLU A 81 4.53 25.92 4.52
CA GLU A 81 4.19 24.73 5.31
C GLU A 81 3.08 23.91 4.63
N LYS A 82 2.00 24.57 4.18
CA LYS A 82 0.95 23.92 3.38
C LYS A 82 1.52 23.28 2.12
N GLN A 83 2.38 23.98 1.38
CA GLN A 83 2.98 23.46 0.15
C GLN A 83 3.81 22.20 0.44
N TYR A 84 4.55 22.17 1.55
CA TYR A 84 5.28 20.98 1.97
C TYR A 84 4.35 19.80 2.33
N LEU A 85 3.34 20.05 3.17
CA LEU A 85 2.37 19.02 3.59
C LEU A 85 1.61 18.41 2.39
N MET A 86 1.20 19.24 1.44
CA MET A 86 0.42 18.79 0.28
C MET A 86 1.32 18.23 -0.84
N GLY A 87 2.38 18.94 -1.17
CA GLY A 87 3.24 18.68 -2.33
C GLY A 87 4.28 17.59 -2.10
N GLU A 88 4.76 17.42 -0.87
CA GLU A 88 5.77 16.42 -0.53
C GLU A 88 5.19 15.28 0.30
N VAL A 89 4.55 15.58 1.43
CA VAL A 89 4.09 14.55 2.38
C VAL A 89 2.90 13.76 1.80
N LEU A 90 1.79 14.43 1.53
CA LEU A 90 0.56 13.78 1.08
C LEU A 90 0.69 13.22 -0.35
N TYR A 91 1.37 13.96 -1.22
CA TYR A 91 1.67 13.50 -2.58
C TYR A 91 2.52 12.22 -2.57
N SER A 92 3.62 12.17 -1.81
CA SER A 92 4.45 10.97 -1.71
C SER A 92 3.67 9.79 -1.15
N TRP A 93 2.80 10.05 -0.16
CA TRP A 93 1.89 9.03 0.35
C TRP A 93 0.94 8.50 -0.73
N ALA A 94 0.35 9.38 -1.56
CA ALA A 94 -0.57 9.00 -2.62
C ALA A 94 0.15 8.21 -3.74
N VAL A 95 1.34 8.64 -4.16
CA VAL A 95 2.17 7.90 -5.13
C VAL A 95 2.49 6.51 -4.62
N ARG A 96 2.87 6.39 -3.34
CA ARG A 96 3.13 5.09 -2.73
C ARG A 96 1.85 4.25 -2.61
N GLN A 97 0.69 4.86 -2.33
CA GLN A 97 -0.62 4.20 -2.28
C GLN A 97 -0.93 3.50 -3.63
N GLN A 98 -0.64 4.18 -4.74
CA GLN A 98 -0.76 3.60 -6.08
C GLN A 98 0.10 2.34 -6.23
N LYS A 99 1.40 2.43 -5.89
CA LYS A 99 2.34 1.30 -6.01
C LYS A 99 1.96 0.13 -5.11
N VAL A 100 1.54 0.36 -3.86
CA VAL A 100 1.14 -0.74 -2.95
C VAL A 100 -0.23 -1.34 -3.28
N SER A 101 -1.04 -0.70 -4.14
CA SER A 101 -2.37 -1.21 -4.51
C SER A 101 -2.34 -2.56 -5.24
N ILE A 102 -1.19 -2.94 -5.79
CA ILE A 102 -0.94 -4.25 -6.42
C ILE A 102 -0.39 -5.30 -5.44
N GLY A 103 0.00 -4.88 -4.23
CA GLY A 103 0.59 -5.73 -3.20
C GLY A 103 -0.45 -6.37 -2.28
N THR A 104 0.05 -7.04 -1.23
CA THR A 104 -0.78 -7.73 -0.23
C THR A 104 -1.60 -6.77 0.63
N LEU A 105 -2.64 -7.30 1.29
CA LEU A 105 -3.42 -6.52 2.26
C LEU A 105 -2.56 -6.05 3.44
N TRP A 106 -1.54 -6.83 3.84
CA TRP A 106 -0.57 -6.43 4.85
C TRP A 106 0.20 -5.17 4.41
N SER A 107 0.75 -5.16 3.20
CA SER A 107 1.50 -4.01 2.67
C SER A 107 0.61 -2.77 2.53
N GLN A 108 -0.61 -2.96 2.05
CA GLN A 108 -1.60 -1.87 1.94
C GLN A 108 -2.00 -1.33 3.31
N GLN A 109 -2.21 -2.19 4.31
CA GLN A 109 -2.57 -1.76 5.67
C GLN A 109 -1.41 -1.05 6.37
N ALA A 110 -0.18 -1.53 6.20
CA ALA A 110 1.02 -0.88 6.72
C ALA A 110 1.14 0.55 6.16
N HIS A 111 0.95 0.73 4.85
CA HIS A 111 0.94 2.04 4.20
C HIS A 111 -0.23 2.93 4.67
N TYR A 112 -1.43 2.35 4.80
CA TYR A 112 -2.61 3.07 5.28
C TYR A 112 -2.42 3.63 6.70
N ARG A 113 -1.70 2.92 7.59
CA ARG A 113 -1.44 3.39 8.97
C ARG A 113 -0.56 4.65 9.01
N LEU A 114 0.31 4.87 8.03
CA LEU A 114 1.11 6.10 7.94
C LEU A 114 0.23 7.35 7.82
N LEU A 115 -1.00 7.20 7.32
CA LEU A 115 -1.95 8.30 7.19
C LEU A 115 -2.39 8.85 8.55
N ASP A 116 -2.30 8.07 9.63
CA ASP A 116 -2.60 8.57 10.98
C ASP A 116 -1.53 9.59 11.45
N THR A 117 -0.26 9.38 11.11
CA THR A 117 0.82 10.35 11.37
C THR A 117 0.64 11.61 10.51
N ILE A 118 0.34 11.45 9.22
CA ILE A 118 0.08 12.59 8.31
C ILE A 118 -1.14 13.39 8.80
N HIS A 119 -2.20 12.69 9.24
CA HIS A 119 -3.37 13.34 9.83
C HIS A 119 -2.99 14.25 10.99
N GLN A 120 -2.14 13.77 11.92
CA GLN A 120 -1.70 14.57 13.06
C GLN A 120 -0.92 15.82 12.64
N GLN A 121 -0.02 15.72 11.64
CA GLN A 121 0.67 16.90 11.09
C GLN A 121 -0.30 17.92 10.50
N PHE A 122 -1.32 17.43 9.80
CA PHE A 122 -2.38 18.27 9.23
C PHE A 122 -3.25 18.91 10.31
N GLU A 123 -3.49 18.24 11.44
CA GLU A 123 -4.20 18.83 12.59
C GLU A 123 -3.40 19.97 13.21
N TYR A 124 -2.10 19.80 13.46
CA TYR A 124 -1.25 20.89 13.99
C TYR A 124 -1.24 22.13 13.08
N PHE A 125 -1.06 21.92 11.77
CA PHE A 125 -1.15 22.99 10.80
C PHE A 125 -2.54 23.65 10.78
N GLY A 126 -3.60 22.83 10.78
CA GLY A 126 -4.99 23.30 10.75
C GLY A 126 -5.36 24.12 11.98
N GLU A 127 -4.91 23.72 13.17
CA GLU A 127 -5.09 24.45 14.43
C GLU A 127 -4.42 25.83 14.37
N LEU A 128 -3.16 25.90 13.94
CA LEU A 128 -2.44 27.17 13.83
C LEU A 128 -3.08 28.13 12.82
N LEU A 129 -3.50 27.59 11.67
CA LEU A 129 -4.17 28.37 10.62
C LEU A 129 -5.52 28.91 11.10
N GLU A 130 -6.33 28.08 11.77
CA GLU A 130 -7.63 28.49 12.31
C GLU A 130 -7.46 29.58 13.38
N GLN A 131 -6.54 29.39 14.32
CA GLN A 131 -6.24 30.38 15.37
C GLN A 131 -5.80 31.72 14.76
N THR A 132 -4.99 31.67 13.70
CA THR A 132 -4.57 32.88 12.95
C THR A 132 -5.78 33.57 12.32
N MET A 133 -6.65 32.83 11.63
CA MET A 133 -7.86 33.38 11.00
C MET A 133 -8.81 33.99 12.02
N SER A 134 -9.04 33.33 13.15
CA SER A 134 -9.89 33.81 14.24
C SER A 134 -9.32 35.09 14.88
N GLY A 135 -8.00 35.17 15.06
CA GLY A 135 -7.32 36.39 15.51
C GLY A 135 -7.50 37.56 14.55
N VAL A 136 -7.27 37.35 13.25
CA VAL A 136 -7.45 38.39 12.22
C VAL A 136 -8.91 38.85 12.14
N ARG A 137 -9.87 37.92 12.23
CA ARG A 137 -11.29 38.26 12.23
C ARG A 137 -11.67 39.20 13.37
N TYR A 138 -11.14 38.94 14.57
CA TYR A 138 -11.38 39.81 15.71
C TYR A 138 -10.83 41.24 15.49
N LEU A 139 -9.68 41.36 14.82
CA LEU A 139 -9.12 42.66 14.43
C LEU A 139 -9.97 43.38 13.39
N GLN A 140 -10.51 42.67 12.38
CA GLN A 140 -11.41 43.25 11.38
C GLN A 140 -12.65 43.86 12.04
N GLU A 141 -13.29 43.13 12.95
CA GLU A 141 -14.51 43.57 13.64
C GLU A 141 -14.28 44.81 14.50
N ARG A 142 -13.08 44.96 15.09
CA ARG A 142 -12.77 46.03 16.05
C ARG A 142 -12.13 47.28 15.44
N TYR A 143 -11.25 47.12 14.43
CA TYR A 143 -10.46 48.23 13.89
C TYR A 143 -10.81 48.61 12.44
N ARG A 144 -11.62 47.79 11.72
CA ARG A 144 -12.11 48.05 10.35
C ARG A 144 -11.05 48.63 9.40
N HIS A 145 -9.91 47.93 9.31
CA HIS A 145 -8.79 48.34 8.48
C HIS A 145 -8.68 47.42 7.25
N ASP A 146 -8.64 48.00 6.05
CA ASP A 146 -8.67 47.27 4.76
C ASP A 146 -7.59 46.17 4.64
N ALA A 147 -6.43 46.36 5.27
CA ALA A 147 -5.36 45.35 5.28
C ALA A 147 -5.78 44.03 5.96
N PHE A 148 -6.58 44.09 7.03
CA PHE A 148 -7.08 42.89 7.70
C PHE A 148 -8.14 42.18 6.85
N ASP A 149 -8.94 42.94 6.08
CA ASP A 149 -9.90 42.38 5.12
C ASP A 149 -9.20 41.63 3.98
N SER A 150 -8.16 42.24 3.40
CA SER A 150 -7.35 41.59 2.37
C SER A 150 -6.65 40.33 2.89
N LEU A 151 -6.08 40.40 4.09
CA LEU A 151 -5.39 39.27 4.73
C LEU A 151 -6.35 38.11 5.03
N TYR A 152 -7.49 38.39 5.65
CA TYR A 152 -8.47 37.36 5.99
C TYR A 152 -8.96 36.64 4.73
N ALA A 153 -9.21 37.36 3.64
CA ALA A 153 -9.60 36.75 2.37
C ALA A 153 -8.51 35.80 1.82
N LYS A 154 -7.22 36.17 1.92
CA LYS A 154 -6.10 35.31 1.52
C LYS A 154 -6.00 34.05 2.40
N LEU A 155 -6.13 34.21 3.73
CA LEU A 155 -6.11 33.08 4.67
C LEU A 155 -7.31 32.15 4.46
N GLN A 156 -8.49 32.71 4.19
CA GLN A 156 -9.69 31.94 3.88
C GLN A 156 -9.52 31.11 2.59
N GLN A 157 -8.89 31.68 1.56
CA GLN A 157 -8.54 30.96 0.35
C GLN A 157 -7.51 29.84 0.63
N LEU A 158 -6.48 30.14 1.44
CA LEU A 158 -5.48 29.15 1.86
C LEU A 158 -6.12 27.99 2.62
N ALA A 159 -6.99 28.27 3.58
CA ALA A 159 -7.75 27.29 4.35
C ALA A 159 -8.68 26.45 3.46
N HIS A 160 -9.40 27.08 2.52
CA HIS A 160 -10.22 26.37 1.56
C HIS A 160 -9.38 25.37 0.74
N TYR A 161 -8.24 25.81 0.19
CA TYR A 161 -7.36 24.90 -0.55
C TYR A 161 -6.84 23.77 0.33
N PHE A 162 -6.35 24.08 1.53
CA PHE A 162 -5.87 23.09 2.48
C PHE A 162 -6.94 22.02 2.77
N LEU A 163 -8.13 22.44 3.20
CA LEU A 163 -9.23 21.55 3.55
C LEU A 163 -9.75 20.75 2.36
N TYR A 164 -9.86 21.35 1.18
CA TYR A 164 -10.36 20.61 0.01
C TYR A 164 -9.37 19.53 -0.44
N TYR A 165 -8.06 19.83 -0.46
CA TYR A 165 -7.04 18.86 -0.88
C TYR A 165 -6.71 17.82 0.19
N SER A 166 -7.03 18.08 1.46
CA SER A 166 -6.91 17.08 2.53
C SER A 166 -7.97 15.97 2.46
N ILE A 167 -9.02 16.14 1.65
CA ILE A 167 -10.00 15.08 1.35
C ILE A 167 -9.40 14.12 0.31
N ILE A 168 -9.22 12.87 0.71
CA ILE A 168 -8.54 11.85 -0.10
C ILE A 168 -9.29 10.53 -0.16
N VAL A 169 -9.08 9.80 -1.26
CA VAL A 169 -9.46 8.37 -1.38
C VAL A 169 -8.40 7.56 -0.64
N SER A 170 -8.62 7.34 0.65
CA SER A 170 -7.67 6.68 1.54
C SER A 170 -7.57 5.15 1.34
N ARG A 171 -8.61 4.53 0.76
CA ARG A 171 -8.58 3.15 0.25
C ARG A 171 -9.10 3.11 -1.19
N GLN A 172 -8.25 2.67 -2.09
CA GLN A 172 -8.52 2.62 -3.53
C GLN A 172 -9.26 1.32 -3.90
N PRO A 173 -10.07 1.32 -4.98
CA PRO A 173 -10.56 0.09 -5.56
C PRO A 173 -9.39 -0.75 -6.11
N PRO A 174 -9.55 -2.09 -6.16
CA PRO A 174 -8.55 -2.96 -6.76
C PRO A 174 -8.35 -2.63 -8.24
N SER A 175 -7.19 -2.97 -8.81
CA SER A 175 -6.90 -2.71 -10.23
C SER A 175 -7.81 -3.47 -11.19
N VAL A 176 -8.36 -4.60 -10.74
CA VAL A 176 -9.31 -5.44 -11.48
C VAL A 176 -10.47 -5.76 -10.56
N VAL A 177 -11.69 -5.52 -11.05
CA VAL A 177 -12.93 -6.01 -10.45
C VAL A 177 -13.55 -7.02 -11.40
N VAL A 178 -13.84 -8.22 -10.91
CA VAL A 178 -14.56 -9.21 -11.71
C VAL A 178 -16.04 -9.13 -11.34
N LYS A 179 -16.85 -8.92 -12.37
CA LYS A 179 -18.28 -8.68 -12.24
C LYS A 179 -19.05 -9.91 -11.73
N CYS A 180 -20.13 -9.68 -10.98
CA CYS A 180 -21.17 -10.67 -10.69
C CYS A 180 -21.92 -11.16 -11.95
N GLY A 181 -21.97 -12.49 -12.12
CA GLY A 181 -22.70 -13.28 -13.11
C GLY A 181 -22.58 -14.77 -12.73
N GLU A 182 -22.83 -15.72 -13.64
CA GLU A 182 -22.64 -17.19 -13.40
C GLU A 182 -21.17 -17.61 -13.08
N ALA A 183 -20.25 -16.66 -12.98
CA ALA A 183 -18.84 -16.85 -12.68
C ALA A 183 -18.52 -16.92 -11.17
N GLU A 184 -19.50 -17.29 -10.33
CA GLU A 184 -19.36 -17.48 -8.88
C GLU A 184 -18.20 -18.42 -8.50
N ASN A 185 -17.82 -19.32 -9.40
CA ASN A 185 -16.84 -20.37 -9.14
C ASN A 185 -15.37 -19.97 -9.41
N HIS A 186 -15.09 -18.75 -9.90
CA HIS A 186 -13.72 -18.35 -10.21
C HIS A 186 -13.00 -17.73 -9.00
N ARG A 187 -11.94 -18.40 -8.53
CA ARG A 187 -11.23 -18.10 -7.27
C ARG A 187 -10.56 -16.72 -7.20
N ARG A 188 -10.18 -16.14 -8.35
CA ARG A 188 -9.58 -14.78 -8.42
C ARG A 188 -10.60 -13.65 -8.51
N SER A 189 -11.89 -13.96 -8.61
CA SER A 189 -12.93 -12.94 -8.74
C SER A 189 -13.17 -12.27 -7.40
N ARG A 190 -12.55 -11.11 -7.19
CA ARG A 190 -12.91 -10.20 -6.10
C ARG A 190 -14.26 -9.58 -6.42
N PHE A 191 -15.32 -10.26 -6.00
CA PHE A 191 -16.70 -9.81 -6.17
C PHE A 191 -17.02 -8.57 -5.32
N TRP A 192 -16.36 -8.49 -4.17
CA TRP A 192 -16.50 -7.45 -3.16
C TRP A 192 -15.18 -6.71 -3.00
N PHE A 193 -15.25 -5.41 -2.85
CA PHE A 193 -14.11 -4.59 -2.48
C PHE A 193 -14.57 -3.44 -1.60
N ASN A 194 -13.64 -2.85 -0.85
CA ASN A 194 -13.98 -1.75 0.04
C ASN A 194 -13.20 -0.51 -0.40
N THR A 195 -13.83 0.66 -0.32
CA THR A 195 -13.17 1.95 -0.52
C THR A 195 -13.45 2.88 0.64
N GLU A 196 -12.61 3.90 0.82
CA GLU A 196 -12.73 4.82 1.95
C GLU A 196 -12.30 6.22 1.53
N ILE A 197 -13.16 7.20 1.76
CA ILE A 197 -12.83 8.63 1.70
C ILE A 197 -12.54 9.11 3.12
N ARG A 198 -11.47 9.88 3.30
CA ARG A 198 -11.06 10.44 4.60
C ARG A 198 -10.72 11.91 4.46
N VAL A 199 -11.02 12.68 5.51
CA VAL A 199 -10.62 14.10 5.64
C VAL A 199 -9.47 14.20 6.65
N LEU A 200 -8.46 15.00 6.35
CA LEU A 200 -7.30 15.23 7.23
C LEU A 200 -7.26 16.70 7.70
N GLY A 201 -6.89 16.97 8.95
CA GLY A 201 -6.72 18.35 9.45
C GLY A 201 -8.02 19.16 9.53
N GLY A 202 -9.18 18.50 9.58
CA GLY A 202 -10.48 19.15 9.47
C GLY A 202 -11.07 19.60 10.81
N ARG A 203 -10.51 19.14 11.95
CA ARG A 203 -11.14 19.29 13.26
C ARG A 203 -11.24 20.74 13.72
N ALA A 204 -10.14 21.50 13.61
CA ALA A 204 -10.10 22.91 14.02
C ALA A 204 -11.14 23.75 13.27
N PHE A 205 -11.36 23.44 11.99
CA PHE A 205 -12.35 24.09 11.14
C PHE A 205 -13.78 23.53 11.28
N GLY A 206 -14.05 22.72 12.31
CA GLY A 206 -15.39 22.18 12.58
C GLY A 206 -15.90 21.15 11.56
N VAL A 207 -15.07 20.73 10.61
CA VAL A 207 -15.46 19.77 9.54
C VAL A 207 -15.90 18.45 10.15
N ASP A 208 -15.26 18.02 11.24
CA ASP A 208 -15.60 16.78 11.92
C ASP A 208 -17.00 16.81 12.56
N GLN A 209 -17.46 17.99 13.01
CA GLN A 209 -18.75 18.17 13.66
C GLN A 209 -19.86 18.36 12.63
N GLU A 210 -19.64 19.26 11.67
CA GLU A 210 -20.59 19.58 10.61
C GLU A 210 -20.70 18.47 9.56
N GLY A 211 -19.65 17.67 9.39
CA GLY A 211 -19.60 16.58 8.41
C GLY A 211 -20.10 15.24 8.93
N GLU A 212 -20.25 15.06 10.24
CA GLU A 212 -20.74 13.79 10.81
C GLU A 212 -22.18 13.50 10.33
N GLY A 213 -22.39 12.33 9.74
CA GLY A 213 -23.68 11.92 9.18
C GLY A 213 -23.96 12.43 7.76
N VAL A 214 -23.09 13.27 7.17
CA VAL A 214 -23.24 13.69 5.77
C VAL A 214 -23.07 12.50 4.83
N GLU A 215 -24.04 12.32 3.92
CA GLU A 215 -24.00 11.28 2.90
C GLU A 215 -23.09 11.68 1.73
N ILE A 216 -22.30 10.72 1.25
CA ILE A 216 -21.42 10.84 0.10
C ILE A 216 -21.88 9.87 -1.00
N ASN A 217 -22.10 10.42 -2.19
CA ASN A 217 -22.48 9.64 -3.37
C ASN A 217 -21.23 9.18 -4.13
N CYS A 218 -21.24 7.92 -4.57
CA CYS A 218 -20.20 7.30 -5.38
C CYS A 218 -20.77 6.89 -6.75
N PHE A 219 -20.14 7.40 -7.81
CA PHE A 219 -20.53 7.12 -9.19
C PHE A 219 -19.42 6.35 -9.90
N LEU A 220 -19.80 5.43 -10.77
CA LEU A 220 -18.86 4.78 -11.70
C LEU A 220 -18.73 5.63 -12.95
N ILE A 221 -17.53 6.12 -13.23
CA ILE A 221 -17.24 6.96 -14.40
C ILE A 221 -16.25 6.28 -15.35
N THR A 222 -16.27 6.67 -16.62
CA THR A 222 -15.28 6.24 -17.62
C THR A 222 -14.09 7.20 -17.67
N ASP A 223 -13.02 6.81 -18.37
CA ASP A 223 -11.89 7.70 -18.65
C ASP A 223 -12.30 9.00 -19.34
N ASP A 224 -13.30 8.99 -20.22
CA ASP A 224 -13.77 10.19 -20.90
C ASP A 224 -14.40 11.18 -19.91
N THR A 225 -15.26 10.71 -19.02
CA THR A 225 -15.83 11.54 -17.95
C THR A 225 -14.75 11.99 -16.96
N ALA A 226 -13.78 11.12 -16.63
CA ALA A 226 -12.65 11.48 -15.79
C ALA A 226 -11.82 12.60 -16.44
N ARG A 227 -11.58 12.54 -17.75
CA ARG A 227 -10.88 13.58 -18.51
C ARG A 227 -11.63 14.90 -18.51
N GLN A 228 -12.97 14.87 -18.61
CA GLN A 228 -13.80 16.06 -18.49
C GLN A 228 -13.76 16.67 -17.09
N LEU A 229 -13.65 15.85 -16.04
CA LEU A 229 -13.50 16.33 -14.66
C LEU A 229 -12.14 17.00 -14.40
N LEU A 230 -11.09 16.62 -15.15
CA LEU A 230 -9.79 17.29 -15.07
C LEU A 230 -9.82 18.71 -15.65
N SER A 231 -10.65 18.95 -16.68
CA SER A 231 -10.81 20.28 -17.27
C SER A 231 -11.90 21.11 -16.59
N ASN A 232 -12.92 20.46 -16.03
CA ASN A 232 -14.01 21.11 -15.30
C ASN A 232 -14.39 20.29 -14.05
N ALA A 233 -13.90 20.73 -12.89
CA ALA A 233 -14.17 20.08 -11.60
C ALA A 233 -15.68 20.02 -11.22
N TYR A 234 -16.51 20.88 -11.82
CA TYR A 234 -17.95 20.94 -11.60
C TYR A 234 -18.76 20.16 -12.63
N HIS A 235 -18.10 19.47 -13.58
CA HIS A 235 -18.81 18.67 -14.57
C HIS A 235 -19.77 17.68 -13.90
N ASP A 236 -21.02 17.64 -14.38
CA ASP A 236 -22.05 16.77 -13.83
C ASP A 236 -21.72 15.31 -14.12
N VAL A 237 -21.88 14.48 -13.09
CA VAL A 237 -21.61 13.04 -13.20
C VAL A 237 -22.93 12.32 -13.05
N PHE A 238 -23.24 11.47 -14.03
CA PHE A 238 -24.43 10.66 -14.06
C PHE A 238 -24.08 9.19 -13.80
N GLU A 239 -25.09 8.40 -13.49
CA GLU A 239 -24.90 6.96 -13.36
C GLU A 239 -24.43 6.34 -14.67
N ASN A 240 -23.54 5.35 -14.57
CA ASN A 240 -23.11 4.59 -15.73
C ASN A 240 -24.28 3.82 -16.37
N GLU A 241 -24.29 3.75 -17.69
CA GLU A 241 -25.34 3.07 -18.47
C GLU A 241 -25.27 1.54 -18.35
N GLU A 242 -24.06 0.99 -18.26
CA GLU A 242 -23.82 -0.46 -18.34
C GLU A 242 -23.80 -1.12 -16.94
N PHE A 243 -23.38 -0.35 -15.93
CA PHE A 243 -23.07 -0.85 -14.58
C PHE A 243 -23.63 0.03 -13.48
N ALA A 244 -23.86 -0.56 -12.32
CA ALA A 244 -24.16 0.13 -11.07
C ALA A 244 -23.12 -0.24 -10.01
N ILE A 245 -22.81 0.70 -9.12
CA ILE A 245 -22.01 0.45 -7.92
C ILE A 245 -22.95 0.32 -6.73
N GLU A 246 -22.78 -0.74 -5.96
CA GLU A 246 -23.60 -1.04 -4.79
C GLU A 246 -22.69 -1.29 -3.58
N PRO A 247 -22.86 -0.61 -2.43
CA PRO A 247 -23.77 0.52 -2.24
C PRO A 247 -23.28 1.80 -2.98
N PRO A 248 -24.19 2.63 -3.51
CA PRO A 248 -23.83 3.87 -4.19
C PRO A 248 -23.54 5.01 -3.21
N THR A 249 -23.89 4.87 -1.93
CA THR A 249 -23.69 5.90 -0.91
C THR A 249 -23.03 5.35 0.35
N ALA A 250 -22.38 6.24 1.09
CA ALA A 250 -21.88 6.01 2.44
C ALA A 250 -22.05 7.28 3.26
N THR A 251 -21.88 7.21 4.58
CA THR A 251 -21.94 8.38 5.45
C THR A 251 -20.60 8.65 6.11
N PHE A 252 -20.27 9.93 6.27
CA PHE A 252 -19.11 10.33 7.06
C PHE A 252 -19.34 10.02 8.54
N GLN A 253 -18.41 9.28 9.13
CA GLN A 253 -18.40 8.93 10.54
C GLN A 253 -17.15 9.51 11.19
N ARG A 254 -17.34 10.12 12.36
CA ARG A 254 -16.24 10.65 13.15
C ARG A 254 -15.58 9.54 13.94
N LYS A 255 -14.25 9.53 13.94
CA LYS A 255 -13.46 8.67 14.83
C LYS A 255 -12.45 9.53 15.59
N GLU A 256 -12.45 9.36 16.91
CA GLU A 256 -11.58 10.14 17.80
C GLU A 256 -10.11 10.05 17.36
N GLY A 257 -9.47 11.22 17.22
CA GLY A 257 -8.08 11.37 16.80
C GLY A 257 -7.77 10.98 15.34
N ARG A 258 -8.79 10.79 14.48
CA ARG A 258 -8.59 10.33 13.10
C ARG A 258 -9.41 11.09 12.05
N GLY A 259 -10.06 12.18 12.43
CA GLY A 259 -10.97 12.94 11.59
C GLY A 259 -12.25 12.18 11.24
N ILE A 260 -12.98 12.68 10.25
CA ILE A 260 -14.12 11.98 9.64
C ILE A 260 -13.72 11.14 8.43
N LYS A 261 -14.45 10.05 8.23
CA LYS A 261 -14.31 9.18 7.05
C LYS A 261 -15.60 8.49 6.66
N ALA A 262 -15.76 8.26 5.38
CA ALA A 262 -16.86 7.50 4.81
C ALA A 262 -16.32 6.21 4.21
N LYS A 263 -16.81 5.07 4.72
CA LYS A 263 -16.45 3.75 4.25
C LYS A 263 -17.54 3.19 3.37
N PHE A 264 -17.15 2.73 2.20
CA PHE A 264 -17.98 1.92 1.33
C PHE A 264 -17.49 0.48 1.49
N ASP A 265 -18.16 -0.28 2.35
CA ASP A 265 -17.86 -1.68 2.61
C ASP A 265 -18.72 -2.59 1.71
N ASP A 266 -18.19 -3.77 1.37
CA ASP A 266 -18.84 -4.79 0.55
C ASP A 266 -19.31 -4.27 -0.82
N MET A 267 -18.55 -3.35 -1.42
CA MET A 267 -18.88 -2.78 -2.71
C MET A 267 -18.81 -3.83 -3.82
N ARG A 268 -19.75 -3.77 -4.76
CA ARG A 268 -19.76 -4.59 -5.96
C ARG A 268 -20.17 -3.81 -7.20
N VAL A 269 -19.76 -4.34 -8.36
CA VAL A 269 -20.19 -3.86 -9.67
C VAL A 269 -21.34 -4.73 -10.18
N ALA A 270 -22.55 -4.18 -10.18
CA ALA A 270 -23.76 -4.81 -10.69
C ALA A 270 -24.01 -4.46 -12.16
N LYS A 271 -24.68 -5.37 -12.88
CA LYS A 271 -25.07 -5.21 -14.29
C LYS A 271 -26.41 -4.51 -14.40
N LYS A 272 -26.55 -3.54 -15.31
CA LYS A 272 -27.88 -2.97 -15.64
C LYS A 272 -28.59 -3.69 -16.80
N GLY A 273 -27.86 -4.25 -17.77
CA GLY A 273 -28.45 -4.97 -18.94
C GLY A 273 -27.51 -5.98 -19.59
N GLN A 274 -27.88 -6.69 -20.66
CA GLN A 274 -26.97 -7.65 -21.33
C GLN A 274 -25.73 -6.98 -21.93
N LEU A 275 -24.53 -7.56 -21.71
CA LEU A 275 -23.24 -7.00 -22.17
C LEU A 275 -22.49 -8.02 -23.03
N ARG A 276 -21.78 -7.54 -24.06
CA ARG A 276 -20.86 -8.35 -24.87
C ARG A 276 -19.51 -8.50 -24.14
N ARG A 277 -18.95 -9.72 -24.09
CA ARG A 277 -17.72 -10.05 -23.34
C ARG A 277 -16.48 -9.25 -23.75
N ASP A 278 -16.35 -8.91 -25.04
CA ASP A 278 -15.16 -8.23 -25.56
C ASP A 278 -15.23 -6.71 -25.45
N SER A 279 -16.41 -6.14 -25.17
CA SER A 279 -16.61 -4.69 -25.10
C SER A 279 -16.14 -4.06 -23.78
N VAL A 280 -15.94 -4.85 -22.72
CA VAL A 280 -15.70 -4.34 -21.36
C VAL A 280 -14.22 -4.38 -20.97
N ALA A 281 -13.46 -5.34 -21.50
CA ALA A 281 -12.08 -5.59 -21.08
C ALA A 281 -11.08 -4.49 -21.47
N THR A 282 -11.44 -3.63 -22.43
CA THR A 282 -10.60 -2.52 -22.89
C THR A 282 -10.92 -1.21 -22.20
N LYS A 283 -12.09 -1.07 -21.58
CA LYS A 283 -12.50 0.16 -20.90
C LYS A 283 -11.84 0.26 -19.52
N ARG A 284 -11.59 1.49 -19.11
CA ARG A 284 -11.14 1.86 -17.76
C ARG A 284 -12.24 2.64 -17.08
N TYR A 285 -12.34 2.42 -15.78
CA TYR A 285 -13.34 3.03 -14.92
C TYR A 285 -12.67 3.62 -13.70
N CYS A 286 -13.27 4.69 -13.17
CA CYS A 286 -12.93 5.27 -11.88
C CYS A 286 -14.18 5.39 -11.02
N LEU A 287 -13.99 5.46 -9.70
CA LEU A 287 -15.03 5.87 -8.78
C LEU A 287 -14.93 7.37 -8.56
N SER A 288 -16.04 8.07 -8.72
CA SER A 288 -16.16 9.51 -8.47
C SER A 288 -17.02 9.73 -7.23
N TYR A 289 -16.44 10.33 -6.21
CA TYR A 289 -17.07 10.63 -4.95
C TYR A 289 -17.48 12.10 -4.89
N SER A 290 -18.77 12.37 -4.69
CA SER A 290 -19.31 13.73 -4.61
C SER A 290 -19.13 14.30 -3.20
N ILE A 291 -18.39 15.40 -3.10
CA ILE A 291 -18.07 16.06 -1.83
C ILE A 291 -18.95 17.30 -1.66
N HIS A 292 -19.64 17.38 -0.52
CA HIS A 292 -20.33 18.57 -0.07
C HIS A 292 -20.22 18.66 1.46
N LEU A 293 -19.20 19.37 1.96
CA LEU A 293 -18.94 19.55 3.39
C LEU A 293 -18.92 21.03 3.74
N LYS A 294 -19.31 21.36 4.97
CA LYS A 294 -19.20 22.71 5.53
C LYS A 294 -18.05 22.78 6.52
N ALA A 295 -17.47 23.97 6.62
CA ALA A 295 -16.40 24.30 7.54
C ALA A 295 -16.64 25.69 8.13
N SER A 296 -15.92 25.99 9.21
CA SER A 296 -15.82 27.31 9.82
C SER A 296 -15.41 28.39 8.79
N HIS A 297 -15.54 29.65 9.19
CA HIS A 297 -15.22 30.81 8.32
C HIS A 297 -16.05 30.87 7.02
N GLY A 298 -17.23 30.25 6.99
CA GLY A 298 -18.13 30.26 5.82
C GLY A 298 -17.60 29.44 4.63
N ILE A 299 -16.62 28.56 4.85
CA ILE A 299 -16.03 27.74 3.81
C ILE A 299 -16.97 26.56 3.52
N THR A 300 -17.27 26.33 2.24
CA THR A 300 -18.00 25.13 1.78
C THR A 300 -17.15 24.37 0.78
N LEU A 301 -16.88 23.11 1.08
CA LEU A 301 -16.06 22.22 0.27
C LEU A 301 -16.99 21.47 -0.69
N ILE A 302 -17.03 21.92 -1.94
CA ILE A 302 -17.86 21.32 -2.99
C ILE A 302 -16.95 20.84 -4.12
N GLY A 303 -17.10 19.58 -4.52
CA GLY A 303 -16.38 19.06 -5.66
C GLY A 303 -16.45 17.55 -5.76
N LYS A 304 -15.48 16.97 -6.47
CA LYS A 304 -15.42 15.52 -6.70
C LYS A 304 -14.01 15.01 -6.45
N LYS A 305 -13.92 13.82 -5.85
CA LYS A 305 -12.66 13.06 -5.71
C LYS A 305 -12.75 11.81 -6.55
N VAL A 306 -11.68 11.49 -7.27
CA VAL A 306 -11.67 10.39 -8.23
C VAL A 306 -10.65 9.34 -7.78
N SER A 307 -11.03 8.07 -7.82
CA SER A 307 -10.15 6.94 -7.50
C SER A 307 -9.12 6.71 -8.61
N LEU A 308 -8.14 5.85 -8.33
CA LEU A 308 -7.28 5.29 -9.37
C LEU A 308 -8.12 4.45 -10.36
N PRO A 309 -7.72 4.39 -11.65
CA PRO A 309 -8.43 3.66 -12.68
C PRO A 309 -8.35 2.14 -12.47
N PHE A 310 -9.44 1.43 -12.72
CA PHE A 310 -9.53 -0.02 -12.66
C PHE A 310 -10.32 -0.57 -13.85
N ALA A 311 -10.18 -1.87 -14.12
CA ALA A 311 -10.96 -2.54 -15.15
C ALA A 311 -12.04 -3.42 -14.55
N ILE A 312 -13.17 -3.50 -15.27
CA ILE A 312 -14.26 -4.44 -14.97
C ILE A 312 -14.14 -5.60 -15.94
N LEU A 313 -14.04 -6.83 -15.44
CA LEU A 313 -13.92 -8.02 -16.27
C LEU A 313 -15.18 -8.89 -16.21
N VAL A 314 -15.50 -9.50 -17.36
CA VAL A 314 -16.53 -10.54 -17.49
C VAL A 314 -15.81 -11.89 -17.61
N GLY A 315 -15.36 -12.42 -16.47
CA GLY A 315 -14.51 -13.60 -16.36
C GLY A 315 -13.00 -13.29 -16.31
N PRO A 316 -12.17 -14.28 -15.95
CA PRO A 316 -10.73 -14.08 -15.82
C PRO A 316 -10.06 -13.80 -17.17
N LYS A 317 -9.25 -12.74 -17.23
CA LYS A 317 -8.39 -12.39 -18.37
C LYS A 317 -7.01 -11.96 -17.86
N THR A 318 -6.07 -12.90 -17.85
CA THR A 318 -4.73 -12.73 -17.26
C THR A 318 -3.90 -11.67 -17.96
N ASP A 319 -4.07 -11.51 -19.27
CA ASP A 319 -3.40 -10.49 -20.09
C ASP A 319 -3.85 -9.06 -19.71
N VAL A 320 -5.14 -8.89 -19.41
CA VAL A 320 -5.69 -7.61 -18.94
C VAL A 320 -5.17 -7.31 -17.53
N GLU A 321 -5.16 -8.31 -16.64
CA GLU A 321 -4.59 -8.21 -15.30
C GLU A 321 -3.10 -7.83 -15.34
N ALA A 322 -2.34 -8.40 -16.27
CA ALA A 322 -0.93 -8.11 -16.48
C ALA A 322 -0.67 -6.66 -16.92
N ARG A 323 -1.48 -6.14 -17.86
CA ARG A 323 -1.39 -4.73 -18.29
C ARG A 323 -1.74 -3.76 -17.17
N LEU A 324 -2.79 -4.05 -16.40
CA LEU A 324 -3.20 -3.23 -15.25
C LEU A 324 -2.17 -3.26 -14.11
N PHE A 325 -1.50 -4.40 -13.93
CA PHE A 325 -0.36 -4.49 -13.02
C PHE A 325 0.75 -3.51 -13.43
N LEU A 326 1.14 -3.47 -14.70
CA LEU A 326 2.14 -2.52 -15.19
C LEU A 326 1.68 -1.07 -15.02
N GLU A 327 0.43 -0.78 -15.37
CA GLU A 327 -0.18 0.55 -15.25
C GLU A 327 -0.14 1.05 -13.80
N ARG A 328 -0.60 0.24 -12.83
CA ARG A 328 -0.55 0.62 -11.41
C ARG A 328 0.87 0.72 -10.87
N SER A 329 1.81 -0.05 -11.39
CA SER A 329 3.20 -0.05 -10.92
C SER A 329 4.00 1.15 -11.41
N PHE A 330 3.80 1.56 -12.68
CA PHE A 330 4.76 2.42 -13.37
C PHE A 330 4.17 3.67 -14.03
N ALA A 331 2.85 3.78 -14.22
CA ALA A 331 2.25 5.00 -14.74
C ALA A 331 2.20 6.10 -13.66
N GLU A 332 2.21 7.37 -14.04
CA GLU A 332 2.18 8.51 -13.11
C GLU A 332 0.74 8.93 -12.73
N LEU A 333 -0.14 7.98 -12.37
CA LEU A 333 -1.60 8.21 -12.29
C LEU A 333 -2.01 9.25 -11.23
N VAL A 334 -1.20 9.43 -10.18
CA VAL A 334 -1.45 10.45 -9.14
C VAL A 334 -1.10 11.86 -9.63
N ARG A 335 0.00 12.01 -10.38
CA ARG A 335 0.48 13.30 -10.87
C ARG A 335 -0.23 13.71 -12.16
N ARG A 336 -0.42 12.75 -13.06
CA ARG A 336 -1.00 12.88 -14.39
C ARG A 336 -2.05 11.79 -14.53
N PRO A 337 -3.29 12.06 -14.09
CA PRO A 337 -4.39 11.10 -14.26
C PRO A 337 -4.52 10.72 -15.74
N LEU A 338 -4.76 9.43 -16.01
CA LEU A 338 -4.81 8.87 -17.37
C LEU A 338 -3.47 8.89 -18.14
N SER A 339 -2.33 8.96 -17.44
CA SER A 339 -1.01 8.84 -18.07
C SER A 339 -0.78 7.45 -18.67
N ASP A 340 -0.12 7.41 -19.82
CA ASP A 340 0.31 6.16 -20.44
C ASP A 340 1.38 5.44 -19.61
N ILE A 341 1.46 4.13 -19.80
CA ILE A 341 2.51 3.30 -19.21
C ILE A 341 3.84 3.62 -19.92
N PRO A 342 4.96 3.81 -19.20
CA PRO A 342 6.26 3.96 -19.84
C PRO A 342 6.63 2.72 -20.68
N THR A 343 7.53 2.89 -21.64
CA THR A 343 7.98 1.78 -22.51
C THR A 343 8.96 0.85 -21.80
N SER A 344 9.77 1.39 -20.90
CA SER A 344 10.76 0.67 -20.10
C SER A 344 10.86 1.26 -18.69
N VAL A 345 11.40 0.48 -17.76
CA VAL A 345 11.59 0.87 -16.36
C VAL A 345 12.92 0.33 -15.83
N ASP A 346 13.45 0.94 -14.76
CA ASP A 346 14.62 0.43 -14.07
C ASP A 346 14.36 -0.99 -13.52
N TYR A 347 15.35 -1.87 -13.65
CA TYR A 347 15.21 -3.27 -13.24
C TYR A 347 14.88 -3.44 -11.75
N ARG A 348 15.32 -2.53 -10.87
CA ARG A 348 15.03 -2.60 -9.44
C ARG A 348 13.56 -2.29 -9.17
N GLU A 349 13.02 -1.27 -9.84
CA GLU A 349 11.60 -0.96 -9.76
C GLU A 349 10.74 -2.10 -10.29
N MET A 350 11.17 -2.74 -11.39
CA MET A 350 10.51 -3.94 -11.90
C MET A 350 10.55 -5.09 -10.89
N ALA A 351 11.69 -5.33 -10.25
CA ALA A 351 11.85 -6.43 -9.30
C ALA A 351 10.92 -6.25 -8.08
N ASP A 352 10.84 -5.04 -7.53
CA ASP A 352 9.97 -4.72 -6.40
C ASP A 352 8.48 -4.84 -6.76
N ALA A 353 8.10 -4.40 -7.96
CA ALA A 353 6.73 -4.57 -8.45
C ALA A 353 6.36 -6.06 -8.63
N LEU A 354 7.26 -6.85 -9.22
CA LEU A 354 7.07 -8.29 -9.42
C LEU A 354 6.97 -9.04 -8.09
N GLU A 355 7.80 -8.70 -7.10
CA GLU A 355 7.73 -9.24 -5.74
C GLU A 355 6.36 -8.97 -5.12
N MET A 356 5.93 -7.70 -5.09
CA MET A 356 4.62 -7.32 -4.55
C MET A 356 3.48 -8.07 -5.23
N LYS A 357 3.54 -8.21 -6.56
CA LYS A 357 2.51 -8.92 -7.33
C LYS A 357 2.49 -10.41 -7.05
N PHE A 358 3.66 -11.05 -6.93
CA PHE A 358 3.75 -12.47 -6.61
C PHE A 358 3.17 -12.75 -5.23
N GLN A 359 3.59 -11.98 -4.22
CA GLN A 359 3.07 -12.07 -2.85
C GLN A 359 1.54 -11.88 -2.83
N ALA A 360 1.01 -10.91 -3.57
CA ALA A 360 -0.43 -10.67 -3.66
C ALA A 360 -1.21 -11.86 -4.28
N ILE A 361 -0.64 -12.55 -5.27
CA ILE A 361 -1.25 -13.77 -5.83
C ILE A 361 -1.14 -14.92 -4.81
N VAL A 362 0.02 -15.08 -4.16
CA VAL A 362 0.26 -16.12 -3.14
C VAL A 362 -0.72 -16.03 -1.97
N GLU A 363 -1.14 -14.82 -1.60
CA GLU A 363 -2.08 -14.57 -0.50
C GLU A 363 -3.54 -14.44 -0.94
N THR A 364 -3.85 -14.67 -2.23
CA THR A 364 -5.24 -14.62 -2.69
C THR A 364 -6.06 -15.70 -1.96
N PRO A 365 -7.19 -15.34 -1.32
CA PRO A 365 -8.05 -16.31 -0.62
C PRO A 365 -8.45 -17.48 -1.53
N GLN A 366 -8.39 -18.71 -1.01
CA GLN A 366 -8.70 -19.90 -1.81
C GLN A 366 -10.19 -20.20 -1.90
N LYS A 367 -10.96 -19.85 -0.87
CA LYS A 367 -12.42 -20.01 -0.80
C LYS A 367 -13.08 -18.67 -0.54
N SER A 368 -14.32 -18.50 -1.01
CA SER A 368 -15.13 -17.29 -0.78
C SER A 368 -15.47 -17.06 0.70
N ALA A 369 -15.50 -18.12 1.51
CA ALA A 369 -15.71 -18.04 2.96
C ALA A 369 -14.42 -17.72 3.74
N ASP A 370 -13.24 -17.82 3.09
CA ASP A 370 -11.99 -17.44 3.74
C ASP A 370 -11.95 -15.91 3.78
N GLY A 371 -12.08 -15.35 4.98
CA GLY A 371 -11.92 -13.91 5.18
C GLY A 371 -10.53 -13.44 4.73
N PRO A 372 -10.37 -12.14 4.43
CA PRO A 372 -9.06 -11.59 4.11
C PRO A 372 -8.10 -11.79 5.30
N SER A 373 -7.06 -12.61 5.11
CA SER A 373 -6.00 -12.78 6.10
C SER A 373 -4.94 -11.71 5.89
N ILE A 374 -4.52 -11.07 6.99
CA ILE A 374 -3.45 -10.08 6.98
C ILE A 374 -2.21 -10.78 7.53
N VAL A 375 -1.42 -11.36 6.62
CA VAL A 375 -0.18 -12.06 6.95
C VAL A 375 0.98 -11.28 6.37
N GLN A 376 2.10 -11.23 7.08
CA GLN A 376 3.32 -10.67 6.53
C GLN A 376 3.86 -11.61 5.42
N PRO A 377 4.02 -11.14 4.17
CA PRO A 377 4.51 -11.99 3.11
C PRO A 377 5.98 -12.35 3.30
N ARG A 378 6.37 -13.53 2.78
CA ARG A 378 7.79 -13.88 2.57
C ARG A 378 8.39 -12.96 1.50
N MET A 379 9.44 -12.24 1.87
CA MET A 379 10.24 -11.43 0.95
C MET A 379 11.08 -12.32 0.03
N PHE A 380 11.30 -11.85 -1.18
CA PHE A 380 12.26 -12.39 -2.13
C PHE A 380 13.69 -12.10 -1.65
N THR A 381 14.58 -13.04 -1.93
CA THR A 381 16.01 -12.82 -1.80
C THR A 381 16.54 -11.99 -2.97
N ASN A 382 17.74 -11.43 -2.84
CA ASN A 382 18.38 -10.73 -3.96
C ASN A 382 18.56 -11.65 -5.17
N GLN A 383 18.82 -12.94 -4.92
CA GLN A 383 18.95 -13.95 -5.95
C GLN A 383 17.63 -14.23 -6.68
N ASP A 384 16.50 -14.29 -5.95
CA ASP A 384 15.19 -14.40 -6.58
C ASP A 384 14.94 -13.21 -7.52
N LYS A 385 15.22 -11.98 -7.04
CA LYS A 385 15.08 -10.76 -7.84
C LYS A 385 15.97 -10.79 -9.08
N GLU A 386 17.24 -11.17 -8.94
CA GLU A 386 18.19 -11.27 -10.05
C GLU A 386 17.75 -12.31 -11.09
N HIS A 387 17.38 -13.52 -10.66
CA HIS A 387 16.92 -14.59 -11.56
C HIS A 387 15.70 -14.14 -12.37
N ILE A 388 14.72 -13.52 -11.72
CA ILE A 388 13.49 -13.04 -12.37
C ILE A 388 13.81 -11.93 -13.37
N ILE A 389 14.63 -10.95 -12.97
CA ILE A 389 14.98 -9.81 -13.82
C ILE A 389 15.76 -10.26 -15.05
N MET A 390 16.75 -11.15 -14.90
CA MET A 390 17.54 -11.62 -16.04
C MET A 390 16.67 -12.33 -17.09
N ARG A 391 15.55 -12.94 -16.68
CA ARG A 391 14.57 -13.52 -17.61
C ARG A 391 13.80 -12.49 -18.43
N LEU A 392 13.72 -11.24 -17.96
CA LEU A 392 13.13 -10.11 -18.70
C LEU A 392 14.12 -9.41 -19.64
N LYS A 393 15.39 -9.85 -19.65
CA LYS A 393 16.47 -9.32 -20.50
C LYS A 393 16.60 -7.80 -20.35
N PRO A 394 17.03 -7.29 -19.18
CA PRO A 394 17.40 -5.89 -19.05
C PRO A 394 18.50 -5.56 -20.05
N ASP A 395 18.50 -4.33 -20.54
CA ASP A 395 19.58 -3.82 -21.40
C ASP A 395 20.83 -3.44 -20.58
N THR A 396 21.84 -2.91 -21.27
CA THR A 396 23.11 -2.50 -20.66
C THR A 396 22.97 -1.37 -19.65
N ASP A 397 21.91 -0.58 -19.75
CA ASP A 397 21.60 0.53 -18.84
C ASP A 397 20.71 0.08 -17.67
N GLY A 398 20.43 -1.22 -17.56
CA GLY A 398 19.57 -1.78 -16.52
C GLY A 398 18.09 -1.48 -16.75
N GLN A 399 17.68 -1.12 -17.97
CA GLN A 399 16.28 -0.89 -18.29
C GLN A 399 15.61 -2.18 -18.77
N VAL A 400 14.40 -2.43 -18.28
CA VAL A 400 13.55 -3.56 -18.68
C VAL A 400 12.42 -3.04 -19.57
N SER A 401 12.35 -3.54 -20.80
CA SER A 401 11.20 -3.28 -21.69
C SER A 401 9.93 -3.90 -21.12
N LEU A 402 8.87 -3.11 -20.98
CA LEU A 402 7.57 -3.60 -20.52
C LEU A 402 6.89 -4.50 -21.57
N GLU A 403 7.29 -4.40 -22.84
CA GLU A 403 6.86 -5.34 -23.86
C GLU A 403 7.43 -6.74 -23.61
N ASN A 404 8.65 -6.86 -23.06
CA ASN A 404 9.21 -8.15 -22.69
C ASN A 404 8.34 -8.83 -21.63
N PHE A 405 7.87 -8.09 -20.62
CA PHE A 405 6.95 -8.65 -19.63
C PHE A 405 5.68 -9.25 -20.26
N LEU A 406 5.11 -8.58 -21.27
CA LEU A 406 3.86 -9.00 -21.92
C LEU A 406 4.04 -10.07 -23.00
N LYS A 407 5.17 -10.07 -23.72
CA LYS A 407 5.32 -10.84 -24.97
C LYS A 407 6.54 -11.75 -25.01
N LEU A 408 7.57 -11.52 -24.19
CA LEU A 408 8.77 -12.36 -24.23
C LEU A 408 8.40 -13.78 -23.82
N ALA A 409 8.59 -14.72 -24.74
CA ALA A 409 8.43 -16.13 -24.45
C ALA A 409 9.58 -16.60 -23.55
N VAL A 410 9.25 -17.18 -22.40
CA VAL A 410 10.24 -17.61 -21.41
C VAL A 410 10.13 -19.09 -21.07
N CYS A 411 8.98 -19.72 -21.34
CA CYS A 411 8.80 -21.16 -21.18
C CYS A 411 7.86 -21.71 -22.26
N GLN A 412 7.62 -23.02 -22.25
CA GLN A 412 6.75 -23.71 -23.18
C GLN A 412 5.78 -24.66 -22.47
N GLU A 413 4.62 -24.89 -23.07
CA GLU A 413 3.59 -25.83 -22.64
C GLU A 413 3.28 -26.81 -23.76
N TYR A 414 3.15 -28.10 -23.44
CA TYR A 414 2.64 -29.09 -24.39
C TYR A 414 1.12 -29.16 -24.28
N THR A 415 0.42 -28.91 -25.38
CA THR A 415 -1.04 -28.87 -25.43
C THR A 415 -1.57 -29.84 -26.46
N ILE A 416 -2.69 -30.52 -26.17
CA ILE A 416 -3.36 -31.43 -27.11
C ILE A 416 -4.53 -30.68 -27.76
N LYS A 417 -4.51 -30.58 -29.10
CA LYS A 417 -5.61 -29.96 -29.86
C LYS A 417 -6.85 -30.84 -29.78
N ARG A 418 -7.93 -30.33 -29.19
CA ARG A 418 -9.21 -31.07 -29.05
C ARG A 418 -9.82 -31.50 -30.39
N SER A 419 -9.50 -30.82 -31.49
CA SER A 419 -10.03 -31.11 -32.81
C SER A 419 -9.29 -32.24 -33.54
N THR A 420 -7.97 -32.37 -33.36
CA THR A 420 -7.15 -33.33 -34.11
C THR A 420 -6.47 -34.38 -33.23
N ASN A 421 -6.53 -34.22 -31.89
CA ASN A 421 -5.74 -34.98 -30.91
C ASN A 421 -4.21 -34.92 -31.12
N ASP A 422 -3.72 -34.04 -31.98
CA ASP A 422 -2.30 -33.78 -32.13
C ASP A 422 -1.81 -32.89 -31.00
N GLY A 423 -0.62 -33.19 -30.48
CA GLY A 423 0.02 -32.37 -29.48
C GLY A 423 1.00 -31.37 -30.10
N GLU A 424 0.99 -30.14 -29.58
CA GLU A 424 1.86 -29.05 -30.02
C GLU A 424 2.50 -28.37 -28.81
N TRP A 425 3.77 -27.98 -28.98
CA TRP A 425 4.46 -27.11 -28.03
C TRP A 425 4.13 -25.65 -28.30
N LYS A 426 3.58 -24.98 -27.30
CA LYS A 426 3.22 -23.56 -27.34
C LYS A 426 4.18 -22.76 -26.46
N LEU A 427 4.69 -21.65 -27.00
CA LEU A 427 5.47 -20.68 -26.24
C LEU A 427 4.58 -19.87 -25.30
N VAL A 428 5.07 -19.60 -24.09
CA VAL A 428 4.34 -18.89 -23.04
C VAL A 428 5.11 -17.64 -22.63
N ALA A 429 4.40 -16.52 -22.58
CA ALA A 429 4.95 -15.22 -22.22
C ALA A 429 5.33 -15.13 -20.74
N PHE A 430 6.23 -14.20 -20.40
CA PHE A 430 6.74 -14.01 -19.05
C PHE A 430 5.64 -13.83 -18.00
N PHE A 431 4.69 -12.91 -18.20
CA PHE A 431 3.65 -12.64 -17.19
C PHE A 431 2.83 -13.89 -16.84
N ASP A 432 2.52 -14.72 -17.84
CA ASP A 432 1.68 -15.90 -17.68
C ASP A 432 2.43 -16.98 -16.92
N TRP A 433 3.69 -17.24 -17.30
CA TRP A 433 4.61 -18.10 -16.53
C TRP A 433 4.71 -17.64 -15.07
N TYR A 434 4.98 -16.35 -14.86
CA TYR A 434 5.22 -15.79 -13.54
C TYR A 434 3.98 -15.86 -12.65
N PHE A 435 2.82 -15.44 -13.16
CA PHE A 435 1.56 -15.51 -12.42
C PHE A 435 1.17 -16.96 -12.13
N LYS A 436 1.45 -17.89 -13.06
CA LYS A 436 1.15 -19.31 -12.87
C LYS A 436 1.95 -19.93 -11.72
N LEU A 437 3.21 -19.57 -11.58
CA LEU A 437 4.04 -20.02 -10.46
C LEU A 437 3.46 -19.55 -9.12
N ALA A 438 3.07 -18.28 -9.03
CA ALA A 438 2.44 -17.74 -7.84
C ALA A 438 1.11 -18.46 -7.49
N GLU A 439 0.31 -18.85 -8.50
CA GLU A 439 -0.89 -19.68 -8.27
C GLU A 439 -0.57 -21.05 -7.71
N ILE A 440 0.47 -21.70 -8.23
CA ILE A 440 0.89 -23.02 -7.76
C ILE A 440 1.33 -22.94 -6.31
N VAL A 441 2.07 -21.87 -5.97
CA VAL A 441 2.43 -21.58 -4.59
C VAL A 441 1.19 -21.38 -3.74
N ASN A 442 0.29 -20.45 -4.11
CA ASN A 442 -0.95 -20.21 -3.39
C ASN A 442 -1.73 -21.51 -3.14
N LYS A 443 -1.96 -22.31 -4.19
CA LYS A 443 -2.91 -23.43 -4.15
C LYS A 443 -2.34 -24.69 -3.53
N TYR A 444 -1.07 -25.00 -3.78
CA TYR A 444 -0.50 -26.31 -3.44
C TYR A 444 0.68 -26.24 -2.47
N LEU A 445 1.40 -25.12 -2.43
CA LEU A 445 2.68 -25.04 -1.75
C LEU A 445 2.76 -23.91 -0.71
N TYR A 446 1.64 -23.30 -0.33
CA TYR A 446 1.60 -22.09 0.50
C TYR A 446 2.37 -22.27 1.81
N GLN A 447 2.09 -23.35 2.55
CA GLN A 447 2.76 -23.60 3.82
C GLN A 447 4.26 -23.82 3.64
N MET A 448 4.66 -24.67 2.68
CA MET A 448 6.07 -24.92 2.38
C MET A 448 6.81 -23.65 1.90
N TRP A 449 6.13 -22.74 1.21
CA TRP A 449 6.68 -21.45 0.80
C TRP A 449 6.93 -20.53 1.99
N MET A 450 5.95 -20.43 2.90
CA MET A 450 6.05 -19.60 4.11
C MET A 450 7.08 -20.16 5.11
N ASP A 451 7.20 -21.48 5.20
CA ASP A 451 8.19 -22.17 6.03
C ASP A 451 9.62 -22.10 5.45
N GLY A 452 9.81 -21.45 4.30
CA GLY A 452 11.12 -21.30 3.67
C GLY A 452 11.69 -22.59 3.06
N LEU A 453 10.88 -23.63 2.87
CA LEU A 453 11.32 -24.93 2.34
C LEU A 453 11.47 -24.94 0.81
N ILE A 454 10.96 -23.90 0.15
CA ILE A 454 11.03 -23.73 -1.30
C ILE A 454 12.10 -22.70 -1.61
N TYR A 455 13.10 -23.14 -2.38
CA TYR A 455 14.12 -22.28 -2.92
C TYR A 455 13.50 -21.25 -3.86
N GLY A 456 12.66 -21.71 -4.79
CA GLY A 456 11.88 -20.84 -5.67
C GLY A 456 12.57 -20.63 -7.01
N PHE A 457 13.06 -19.42 -7.27
CA PHE A 457 13.58 -19.03 -8.58
C PHE A 457 15.03 -19.50 -8.73
N CYS A 458 15.25 -20.57 -9.48
CA CYS A 458 16.57 -21.16 -9.66
C CYS A 458 16.67 -22.01 -10.94
N GLY A 459 17.75 -21.78 -11.68
CA GLY A 459 18.11 -22.51 -12.88
C GLY A 459 18.40 -23.98 -12.64
N LYS A 460 18.44 -24.79 -13.70
CA LYS A 460 18.91 -26.18 -13.57
C LYS A 460 20.38 -26.22 -13.17
N ASP A 461 21.23 -25.50 -13.90
CA ASP A 461 22.68 -25.57 -13.74
C ASP A 461 23.12 -25.00 -12.39
N GLU A 462 22.51 -23.89 -11.97
CA GLU A 462 22.67 -23.30 -10.64
C GLU A 462 22.24 -24.28 -9.53
N ALA A 463 21.07 -24.93 -9.65
CA ALA A 463 20.65 -25.92 -8.66
C ALA A 463 21.62 -27.10 -8.58
N GLU A 464 22.17 -27.57 -9.71
CA GLU A 464 23.18 -28.61 -9.72
C GLU A 464 24.48 -28.15 -9.03
N GLU A 465 24.93 -26.92 -9.28
CA GLU A 465 26.11 -26.35 -8.63
C GLU A 465 25.94 -26.25 -7.11
N LEU A 466 24.84 -25.66 -6.64
CA LEU A 466 24.52 -25.56 -5.22
C LEU A 466 24.47 -26.93 -4.55
N LEU A 467 23.82 -27.90 -5.19
CA LEU A 467 23.70 -29.25 -4.65
C LEU A 467 25.04 -29.98 -4.62
N ARG A 468 25.95 -29.78 -5.59
CA ARG A 468 27.30 -30.40 -5.56
C ARG A 468 28.09 -30.00 -4.32
N LEU A 469 27.88 -28.78 -3.83
CA LEU A 469 28.54 -28.25 -2.63
C LEU A 469 27.99 -28.84 -1.32
N CYS A 470 26.78 -29.39 -1.33
CA CYS A 470 26.22 -30.05 -0.16
C CYS A 470 27.02 -31.33 0.13
N PRO A 471 27.45 -31.61 1.37
CA PRO A 471 28.15 -32.85 1.71
C PRO A 471 27.19 -34.05 1.76
N ARG A 472 25.93 -33.83 2.20
CA ARG A 472 24.92 -34.88 2.42
C ARG A 472 23.94 -35.00 1.25
N SER A 473 23.08 -36.02 1.27
CA SER A 473 22.00 -36.13 0.30
C SER A 473 20.97 -35.02 0.55
N CYS A 474 20.72 -34.22 -0.48
CA CYS A 474 19.99 -32.98 -0.36
C CYS A 474 19.06 -32.81 -1.57
N LEU A 475 17.87 -32.27 -1.34
CA LEU A 475 16.98 -31.82 -2.40
C LEU A 475 16.82 -30.29 -2.39
N LEU A 476 16.51 -29.73 -3.54
CA LEU A 476 16.21 -28.31 -3.76
C LEU A 476 14.92 -28.21 -4.57
N ILE A 477 13.93 -27.51 -3.99
CA ILE A 477 12.62 -27.29 -4.60
C ILE A 477 12.65 -25.95 -5.34
N ARG A 478 12.54 -26.00 -6.68
CA ARG A 478 12.60 -24.80 -7.55
C ARG A 478 11.46 -24.77 -8.54
N PHE A 479 11.16 -23.59 -9.05
CA PHE A 479 10.22 -23.40 -10.14
C PHE A 479 10.86 -23.80 -11.49
N SER A 480 10.04 -24.30 -12.40
CA SER A 480 10.49 -24.63 -13.74
C SER A 480 10.67 -23.38 -14.59
N ASP A 481 11.88 -23.21 -15.14
CA ASP A 481 12.20 -22.12 -16.07
C ASP A 481 11.76 -22.39 -17.51
N VAL A 482 11.58 -23.65 -17.89
CA VAL A 482 11.40 -24.04 -19.30
C VAL A 482 10.04 -24.67 -19.57
N GLU A 483 9.47 -25.38 -18.61
CA GLU A 483 8.14 -25.98 -18.73
C GLU A 483 7.12 -25.22 -17.89
N TYR A 484 6.04 -24.78 -18.52
CA TYR A 484 4.97 -24.01 -17.90
C TYR A 484 4.26 -24.81 -16.79
N GLY A 485 3.97 -24.13 -15.67
CA GLY A 485 3.14 -24.68 -14.60
C GLY A 485 3.73 -25.89 -13.85
N LYS A 486 5.05 -26.09 -13.90
CA LYS A 486 5.74 -27.20 -13.22
C LYS A 486 6.65 -26.73 -12.08
N VAL A 487 6.73 -27.56 -11.05
CA VAL A 487 7.69 -27.44 -9.94
C VAL A 487 8.72 -28.55 -10.09
N LYS A 488 10.00 -28.23 -9.89
CA LYS A 488 11.12 -29.14 -10.05
C LYS A 488 11.74 -29.47 -8.69
N ILE A 489 12.07 -30.73 -8.50
CA ILE A 489 12.82 -31.22 -7.33
C ILE A 489 14.18 -31.69 -7.85
N SER A 490 15.21 -30.89 -7.62
CA SER A 490 16.58 -31.25 -7.96
C SER A 490 17.19 -31.95 -6.77
N VAL A 491 17.83 -33.10 -6.98
CA VAL A 491 18.24 -33.99 -5.90
C VAL A 491 19.67 -34.43 -6.11
N ARG A 492 20.49 -34.31 -5.07
CA ARG A 492 21.77 -35.01 -4.93
C ARG A 492 21.59 -36.19 -4.01
N TYR A 493 21.77 -37.40 -4.54
CA TYR A 493 21.73 -38.63 -3.75
C TYR A 493 23.05 -38.87 -3.00
N LYS A 494 23.06 -39.83 -2.07
CA LYS A 494 24.25 -40.17 -1.26
C LYS A 494 25.45 -40.60 -2.10
N ASN A 495 25.20 -41.20 -3.26
CA ASN A 495 26.22 -41.60 -4.23
C ASN A 495 26.75 -40.42 -5.07
N GLY A 496 26.31 -39.18 -4.82
CA GLY A 496 26.69 -37.98 -5.56
C GLY A 496 25.94 -37.78 -6.88
N VAL A 497 25.07 -38.72 -7.28
CA VAL A 497 24.29 -38.59 -8.52
C VAL A 497 23.26 -37.48 -8.38
N LEU A 498 23.17 -36.64 -9.41
CA LEU A 498 22.17 -35.61 -9.54
C LEU A 498 21.00 -36.10 -10.41
N GLN A 499 19.76 -35.89 -9.95
CA GLN A 499 18.56 -36.13 -10.75
C GLN A 499 17.55 -35.01 -10.55
N HIS A 500 16.65 -34.86 -11.52
CA HIS A 500 15.58 -33.87 -11.48
C HIS A 500 14.23 -34.53 -11.68
N HIS A 501 13.34 -34.31 -10.74
CA HIS A 501 11.94 -34.71 -10.80
C HIS A 501 11.06 -33.49 -11.03
N TRP A 502 9.85 -33.71 -11.51
CA TRP A 502 8.91 -32.63 -11.77
C TRP A 502 7.48 -33.02 -11.41
N TYR A 503 6.72 -32.02 -11.03
CA TYR A 503 5.33 -32.14 -10.61
C TYR A 503 4.52 -31.01 -11.24
N ASP A 504 3.37 -31.34 -11.81
CA ASP A 504 2.41 -30.37 -12.30
C ASP A 504 1.18 -30.26 -11.38
N HIS A 505 0.20 -29.46 -11.79
CA HIS A 505 -1.02 -29.25 -11.01
C HIS A 505 -1.85 -30.53 -10.81
N THR A 506 -1.79 -31.50 -11.72
CA THR A 506 -2.51 -32.78 -11.60
C THR A 506 -1.85 -33.64 -10.52
N ASP A 507 -0.52 -33.72 -10.53
CA ASP A 507 0.25 -34.45 -9.51
C ASP A 507 0.03 -33.85 -8.13
N LEU A 508 0.16 -32.53 -8.00
CA LEU A 508 0.03 -31.81 -6.73
C LEU A 508 -1.39 -31.84 -6.18
N THR A 509 -2.40 -32.01 -7.04
CA THR A 509 -3.79 -32.23 -6.62
C THR A 509 -3.99 -33.66 -6.14
N ALA A 510 -3.42 -34.65 -6.85
CA ALA A 510 -3.53 -36.05 -6.47
C ALA A 510 -2.83 -36.34 -5.14
N ARG A 511 -1.68 -35.70 -4.90
CA ARG A 511 -0.93 -35.82 -3.65
C ARG A 511 -0.14 -34.54 -3.38
N SER A 512 -0.33 -33.97 -2.19
CA SER A 512 0.47 -32.83 -1.71
C SER A 512 1.97 -33.13 -1.78
N LEU A 513 2.78 -32.15 -2.19
CA LEU A 513 4.23 -32.31 -2.31
C LEU A 513 4.89 -32.79 -1.00
N GLN A 514 4.46 -32.28 0.15
CA GLN A 514 4.94 -32.72 1.47
C GLN A 514 4.84 -34.25 1.64
N LYS A 515 3.64 -34.83 1.38
CA LYS A 515 3.43 -36.28 1.47
C LYS A 515 4.25 -37.04 0.42
N GLU A 516 4.39 -36.48 -0.78
CA GLU A 516 5.16 -37.09 -1.85
C GLU A 516 6.66 -37.19 -1.49
N LEU A 517 7.25 -36.12 -0.97
CA LEU A 517 8.66 -36.09 -0.55
C LEU A 517 8.96 -37.06 0.61
N VAL A 518 7.99 -37.31 1.50
CA VAL A 518 8.18 -38.21 2.65
C VAL A 518 7.89 -39.67 2.32
N SER A 519 6.93 -39.95 1.42
CA SER A 519 6.43 -41.33 1.20
C SER A 519 6.95 -42.01 -0.06
N ASN A 520 7.42 -41.25 -1.05
CA ASN A 520 7.90 -41.83 -2.29
C ASN A 520 9.32 -42.38 -2.14
N HIS A 521 9.53 -43.64 -2.56
CA HIS A 521 10.83 -44.31 -2.55
C HIS A 521 11.92 -43.52 -3.29
N LYS A 522 11.56 -42.69 -4.28
CA LYS A 522 12.46 -41.78 -4.99
C LYS A 522 13.24 -40.82 -4.08
N PHE A 523 12.69 -40.49 -2.91
CA PHE A 523 13.28 -39.55 -1.95
C PHE A 523 13.69 -40.22 -0.63
N SER A 524 13.58 -41.54 -0.52
CA SER A 524 13.80 -42.29 0.73
C SER A 524 15.21 -42.15 1.32
N ASP A 525 16.21 -41.89 0.48
CA ASP A 525 17.61 -41.70 0.89
C ASP A 525 18.02 -40.21 1.03
N ILE A 526 17.07 -39.29 0.96
CA ILE A 526 17.33 -37.84 1.05
C ILE A 526 17.18 -37.36 2.49
N GLU A 527 18.23 -36.72 3.00
CA GLU A 527 18.31 -36.30 4.40
C GLU A 527 17.92 -34.83 4.58
N LEU A 528 18.26 -33.97 3.62
CA LEU A 528 18.13 -32.52 3.74
C LEU A 528 17.29 -31.91 2.62
N ILE A 529 16.61 -30.82 2.96
CA ILE A 529 16.13 -29.79 2.06
C ILE A 529 17.16 -28.67 2.11
N TYR A 530 17.57 -28.17 0.95
CA TYR A 530 18.60 -27.14 0.84
C TYR A 530 18.22 -25.88 1.65
N PRO A 531 19.18 -25.23 2.34
CA PRO A 531 20.61 -25.57 2.39
C PRO A 531 20.97 -26.64 3.43
N ASP A 532 20.30 -26.65 4.58
CA ASP A 532 20.59 -27.55 5.70
C ASP A 532 19.35 -27.76 6.59
N ILE A 533 18.20 -28.03 5.97
CA ILE A 533 16.95 -28.26 6.69
C ILE A 533 16.70 -29.76 6.72
N ASN A 534 16.59 -30.38 7.90
CA ASN A 534 16.29 -31.80 8.01
C ASN A 534 14.90 -32.11 7.43
N LEU A 535 14.86 -32.99 6.42
CA LEU A 535 13.65 -33.25 5.63
C LEU A 535 12.53 -33.87 6.47
N GLU A 536 12.83 -34.88 7.28
CA GLU A 536 11.83 -35.53 8.12
C GLU A 536 11.30 -34.60 9.20
N ALA A 537 12.18 -33.82 9.83
CA ALA A 537 11.78 -32.85 10.86
C ALA A 537 10.91 -31.74 10.29
N ALA A 538 11.25 -31.19 9.12
CA ALA A 538 10.51 -30.11 8.49
C ALA A 538 9.14 -30.55 7.94
N LEU A 539 9.04 -31.77 7.41
CA LEU A 539 7.83 -32.27 6.76
C LEU A 539 6.98 -33.21 7.62
N GLY A 540 7.37 -33.45 8.88
CA GLY A 540 6.64 -34.33 9.79
C GLY A 540 6.72 -35.81 9.41
N GLY A 541 7.86 -36.24 8.84
CA GLY A 541 8.12 -37.64 8.52
C GLY A 541 8.03 -38.54 9.76
N ARG A 542 7.58 -39.80 9.56
CA ARG A 542 7.45 -40.78 10.65
C ARG A 542 8.79 -40.86 11.38
N GLN A 543 8.84 -40.43 12.63
CA GLN A 543 9.82 -40.93 13.59
C GLN A 543 9.80 -42.46 13.50
N ARG A 544 10.75 -43.06 12.78
CA ARG A 544 11.07 -44.47 13.00
C ARG A 544 11.63 -44.49 14.41
N HIS A 545 10.80 -44.89 15.37
CA HIS A 545 11.23 -45.22 16.72
C HIS A 545 12.26 -46.36 16.65
N HIS A 546 13.52 -46.00 16.37
CA HIS A 546 14.65 -46.87 16.65
C HIS A 546 14.87 -46.83 18.15
N GLY A 547 14.27 -47.81 18.82
CA GLY A 547 14.53 -48.12 20.22
C GLY A 547 13.41 -47.67 21.14
N ASN A 548 12.57 -48.62 21.54
CA ASN A 548 11.94 -48.60 22.86
C ASN A 548 13.02 -48.47 23.94
N ARG A 549 13.42 -47.24 24.27
CA ARG A 549 13.87 -46.91 25.61
C ARG A 549 12.82 -45.97 26.18
N LYS A 550 11.93 -46.55 27.00
CA LYS A 550 11.02 -45.80 27.84
C LYS A 550 11.80 -44.65 28.50
N PRO A 551 11.31 -43.39 28.45
CA PRO A 551 11.94 -42.32 29.19
C PRO A 551 11.95 -42.71 30.68
N ARG A 552 13.12 -42.67 31.31
CA ARG A 552 13.18 -42.69 32.78
C ARG A 552 12.47 -41.43 33.24
N ILE A 553 11.32 -41.62 33.89
CA ILE A 553 10.64 -40.58 34.64
C ILE A 553 11.63 -40.13 35.72
N LEU A 554 12.28 -38.98 35.50
CA LEU A 554 12.91 -38.26 36.58
C LEU A 554 11.77 -37.59 37.35
N ASN A 555 11.43 -38.16 38.50
CA ASN A 555 10.57 -37.48 39.45
C ASN A 555 11.22 -36.14 39.82
N PRO A 556 10.46 -35.02 39.80
CA PRO A 556 11.00 -33.74 40.22
C PRO A 556 11.40 -33.81 41.70
N THR A 557 12.64 -33.45 42.00
CA THR A 557 13.11 -33.28 43.39
C THR A 557 12.38 -32.09 44.04
N PRO A 558 12.08 -32.14 45.35
CA PRO A 558 11.29 -31.13 46.06
C PRO A 558 11.83 -29.69 46.02
N VAL A 559 13.08 -29.49 45.58
CA VAL A 559 13.80 -28.20 45.59
C VAL A 559 13.27 -27.21 44.53
N TYR A 560 12.47 -27.65 43.56
CA TYR A 560 11.97 -26.75 42.50
C TYR A 560 10.84 -25.81 42.96
N PHE A 561 10.16 -26.11 44.07
CA PHE A 561 9.01 -25.32 44.55
C PHE A 561 9.33 -24.33 45.69
N ASP A 562 10.55 -24.32 46.23
CA ASP A 562 10.91 -23.42 47.34
C ASP A 562 11.25 -21.98 46.89
N ASN A 563 11.34 -21.71 45.58
CA ASN A 563 11.73 -20.39 45.06
C ASN A 563 10.55 -19.50 44.58
N GLN A 564 9.30 -19.85 44.89
CA GLN A 564 8.13 -19.04 44.52
C GLN A 564 7.31 -18.53 45.73
N GLY A 565 7.92 -18.42 46.91
CA GLY A 565 7.26 -17.94 48.14
C GLY A 565 7.69 -16.57 48.66
N ALA A 566 8.60 -15.85 47.98
CA ALA A 566 9.22 -14.63 48.55
C ALA A 566 8.77 -13.30 47.93
N ALA A 567 7.74 -13.26 47.08
CA ALA A 567 7.30 -12.04 46.40
C ALA A 567 5.82 -11.70 46.63
N THR A 568 5.35 -11.84 47.87
CA THR A 568 4.12 -11.17 48.35
C THR A 568 4.27 -10.88 49.85
N SER A 569 4.98 -9.79 50.18
CA SER A 569 4.89 -9.17 51.50
C SER A 569 4.41 -7.73 51.32
N ALA A 570 3.31 -7.42 52.00
CA ALA A 570 2.65 -6.13 51.98
C ALA A 570 3.41 -5.13 52.85
N PHE A 571 3.84 -4.02 52.24
CA PHE A 571 3.84 -2.66 52.78
C PHE A 571 3.64 -1.69 51.64
#